data_AF-A0A358NH19-F1
#
_entry.id   AF-A0A358NH19-F1
#
_cell.length_a   1.000
_cell.length_b   1.000
_cell.length_c   1.000
_cell.angle_alpha   90.00
_cell.angle_beta   90.00
_cell.angle_gamma   90.00
#
_symmetry.space_group_name_H-M   'P 1'
#
loop_
_entity.id
_entity.type
_entity.pdbx_description
1 polymer ?
#
loop_
_entity_poly.entity_id
_entity_poly.type
_entity_poly.pdbx_seq_one_letter_code
_entity_poly.pdbx_strand_id
1 'polypeptide(L)' 'MGRLGTGELILILAIALIIFGPSKLPEIGRSVGEAFGQFKRHANKVSGDISTDDNTQDDKKDC' A
#
# COMPACT_ATOMS: atom_id res chain seq x y z
N MET A 1 27.15 15.37 4.93
CA MET A 1 25.91 15.63 5.70
C MET A 1 24.96 14.48 5.42
N GLY A 2 24.64 13.70 6.45
CA GLY A 2 24.33 12.27 6.39
C GLY A 2 23.13 11.91 5.51
N ARG A 3 23.35 10.94 4.61
CA ARG A 3 22.26 10.19 4.01
C ARG A 3 21.91 9.13 5.04
N LEU A 4 20.76 9.26 5.68
CA LEU A 4 20.15 8.18 6.48
C LEU A 4 20.28 6.89 5.66
N GLY A 5 21.26 6.08 6.04
CA GLY A 5 21.58 4.86 5.33
C GLY A 5 20.55 3.80 5.67
N THR A 6 20.46 2.77 4.82
CA THR A 6 19.58 1.63 5.07
C THR A 6 19.78 1.03 6.48
N GLY A 7 21.01 1.06 7.00
CA GLY A 7 21.33 0.57 8.35
C GLY A 7 20.69 1.38 9.49
N GLU A 8 20.67 2.71 9.39
CA GLU A 8 20.07 3.58 10.41
C GLU A 8 18.55 3.45 10.42
N LEU A 9 17.95 3.31 9.23
CA LEU A 9 16.52 3.06 9.06
C LEU A 9 16.11 1.69 9.65
N ILE A 10 16.93 0.65 9.42
CA ILE A 10 16.72 -0.68 10.02
C ILE A 10 16.80 -0.63 11.55
N LEU A 11 17.76 0.11 12.12
CA LEU A 11 17.89 0.23 13.57
C LEU A 11 16.64 0.86 14.21
N ILE A 12 16.13 1.94 13.62
CA ILE A 12 14.89 2.59 14.07
C ILE A 12 13.70 1.63 13.95
N LEU A 13 13.60 0.92 12.83
CA LEU A 13 12.54 -0.06 12.60
C LEU A 13 12.60 -1.19 13.63
N ALA A 14 13.79 -1.69 13.97
CA ALA A 14 13.97 -2.72 14.97
C ALA A 14 13.51 -2.28 16.36
N ILE A 15 13.82 -1.04 16.78
CA ILE A 15 13.36 -0.50 18.06
C ILE A 15 11.84 -0.32 18.05
N ALA A 16 11.28 0.23 16.96
CA ALA A 16 9.84 0.36 16.80
C ALA A 16 9.14 -1.02 16.87
N LEU A 17 9.75 -2.05 16.28
CA LEU A 17 9.25 -3.43 16.33
C LEU A 17 9.31 -4.06 17.72
N ILE A 18 10.25 -3.69 18.57
CA ILE A 18 10.28 -4.15 19.95
C ILE A 18 9.11 -3.56 20.74
N ILE A 19 8.78 -2.28 20.49
CA ILE A 19 7.68 -1.58 21.19
C ILE A 19 6.32 -2.04 20.66
N PHE A 20 6.15 -2.06 19.34
CA PHE A 20 4.86 -2.38 18.69
C PHE A 20 4.68 -3.88 18.41
N GLY A 21 5.76 -4.66 18.34
CA GLY A 21 5.77 -6.07 17.96
C GLY A 21 5.79 -6.30 16.44
N PRO A 22 6.52 -7.32 15.93
CA PRO A 22 6.58 -7.64 14.50
C PRO A 22 5.23 -8.08 13.93
N SER A 23 4.30 -8.57 14.75
CA SER A 23 2.96 -8.95 14.33
C SER A 23 2.06 -7.75 13.98
N LYS A 24 2.39 -6.53 14.42
CA LYS A 24 1.60 -5.34 14.10
C LYS A 24 1.89 -4.75 12.73
N LEU A 25 3.11 -4.91 12.20
CA LEU A 25 3.42 -4.51 10.83
C LEU A 25 2.56 -5.21 9.75
N PRO A 26 2.40 -6.54 9.73
CA PRO A 26 1.57 -7.20 8.73
C PRO A 26 0.08 -6.90 8.92
N GLU A 27 -0.38 -6.70 10.15
CA GLU A 27 -1.77 -6.31 10.45
C GLU A 27 -2.10 -4.94 9.82
N ILE A 28 -1.26 -3.93 10.10
CA ILE A 28 -1.40 -2.58 9.51
C ILE A 28 -1.19 -2.62 8.00
N GLY A 29 -0.19 -3.37 7.51
CA GLY A 29 0.10 -3.51 6.09
C GLY A 29 -1.04 -4.15 5.30
N ARG A 30 -1.79 -5.08 5.90
CA ARG A 30 -2.96 -5.70 5.27
C ARG A 30 -4.12 -4.70 5.14
N SER A 31 -4.44 -3.98 6.22
CA SER A 31 -5.50 -2.96 6.19
C SER A 31 -5.16 -1.77 5.27
N VAL A 32 -3.93 -1.27 5.34
CA VAL A 32 -3.45 -0.20 4.46
C VAL A 32 -3.35 -0.68 3.02
N GLY A 33 -2.92 -1.93 2.79
CA GLY A 33 -2.81 -2.53 1.47
C GLY A 33 -4.16 -2.70 0.78
N GLU A 34 -5.18 -3.16 1.51
CA GLU A 34 -6.56 -3.20 1.01
C GLU A 34 -7.08 -1.79 0.69
N ALA A 35 -6.85 -0.81 1.57
CA ALA A 35 -7.22 0.58 1.33
C ALA A 35 -6.50 1.17 0.11
N PHE A 36 -5.19 0.95 -0.04
CA PHE A 36 -4.42 1.39 -1.20
C PHE A 36 -4.84 0.70 -2.49
N GLY A 37 -5.19 -0.60 -2.43
CA GLY A 37 -5.68 -1.35 -3.58
C GLY A 37 -7.00 -0.80 -4.10
N GLN A 38 -7.95 -0.54 -3.19
CA GLN A 38 -9.20 0.10 -3.54
C GLN A 38 -8.98 1.55 -4.01
N PHE A 39 -8.14 2.32 -3.30
CA PHE A 39 -7.79 3.69 -3.67
C PHE A 39 -7.19 3.75 -5.08
N LYS A 40 -6.29 2.82 -5.45
CA LYS A 40 -5.71 2.74 -6.78
C LYS A 40 -6.78 2.44 -7.84
N ARG A 41 -7.72 1.53 -7.56
CA ARG A 41 -8.80 1.17 -8.50
C ARG A 41 -9.75 2.35 -8.73
N HIS A 42 -10.10 3.07 -7.67
CA HIS A 42 -10.89 4.30 -7.75
C HIS A 42 -10.13 5.44 -8.43
N ALA A 43 -8.86 5.65 -8.08
CA ALA A 43 -8.00 6.66 -8.69
C ALA A 43 -7.82 6.41 -10.19
N ASN A 44 -7.66 5.15 -10.61
CA ASN A 44 -7.58 4.79 -12.03
C ASN A 44 -8.89 5.05 -12.77
N LYS A 45 -10.04 4.80 -12.11
CA LYS A 45 -11.35 5.14 -12.68
C LYS A 45 -11.57 6.65 -12.80
N VAL A 46 -11.20 7.43 -11.78
CA VAL A 46 -11.29 8.90 -11.80
C VAL A 46 -10.34 9.52 -12.81
N SER A 47 -9.12 9.00 -12.92
CA SER A 47 -8.14 9.48 -13.91
C SER A 47 -8.50 9.05 -15.34
N GLY A 48 -9.21 7.92 -15.50
CA GLY A 48 -9.76 7.45 -16.76
C GLY A 48 -10.99 8.24 -17.22
N ASP A 49 -11.85 8.69 -16.31
CA ASP A 49 -13.00 9.55 -16.65
C ASP A 49 -12.58 10.94 -17.19
N ILE A 50 -11.35 11.38 -16.89
CA ILE A 50 -10.76 12.63 -17.43
C ILE A 50 -10.09 12.41 -18.79
N SER A 51 -9.85 11.16 -19.20
CA SER A 51 -9.21 10.78 -20.48
C SER A 51 -10.11 9.81 -21.24
N THR A 52 -10.99 10.34 -22.09
CA THR A 52 -11.86 9.63 -23.05
C THR A 52 -11.34 8.27 -23.55
N ASP A 53 -12.18 7.23 -23.37
CA ASP A 53 -12.25 5.92 -24.06
C ASP A 53 -11.01 4.98 -24.00
N ASP A 54 -11.21 3.79 -23.39
CA ASP A 54 -10.84 2.45 -23.91
C ASP A 54 -10.41 1.39 -22.85
N ASN A 55 -10.97 0.19 -23.03
CA ASN A 55 -10.63 -1.15 -22.54
C ASN A 55 -10.83 -1.60 -21.06
N THR A 56 -11.89 -2.39 -20.89
CA THR A 56 -12.19 -3.38 -19.85
C THR A 56 -11.12 -4.49 -19.73
N GLN A 57 -10.77 -4.92 -18.51
CA GLN A 57 -10.59 -6.34 -18.17
C GLN A 57 -10.50 -6.66 -16.66
N ASP A 58 -11.01 -7.86 -16.33
CA ASP A 58 -11.02 -8.65 -15.08
C ASP A 58 -12.15 -8.39 -14.04
N ASP A 59 -13.32 -9.07 -14.09
CA ASP A 59 -13.64 -10.52 -13.85
C ASP A 59 -13.59 -10.91 -12.35
N LYS A 60 -14.43 -11.76 -11.70
CA LYS A 60 -15.70 -12.46 -11.94
C LYS A 60 -16.09 -13.19 -10.61
N LYS A 61 -17.38 -13.53 -10.44
CA LYS A 61 -18.04 -14.44 -9.45
C LYS A 61 -18.40 -13.79 -8.10
N ASP A 62 -19.64 -13.85 -7.61
CA ASP A 62 -20.61 -14.95 -7.65
C ASP A 62 -22.04 -14.39 -7.78
N CYS A 63 -22.91 -15.14 -8.46
CA CYS A 63 -24.36 -15.04 -8.29
C CYS A 63 -24.74 -15.51 -6.88
#